data_AF-A0A7K7D1J5-F1
#
_entry.id   AF-A0A7K7D1J5-F1
#
_cell.length_a   1.000
_cell.length_b   1.000
_cell.length_c   1.000
_cell.angle_alpha   90.00
_cell.angle_beta   90.00
_cell.angle_gamma   90.00
#
_symmetry.space_group_name_H-M   'P 1'
#
loop_
_entity.id
_entity.type
_entity.pdbx_description
1 polymer ?
#
loop_
_entity_poly.entity_id
_entity_poly.type
_entity_poly.pdbx_seq_one_letter_code
_entity_poly.pdbx_strand_id
1 'polypeptide(L)'
;FCTESPSPTETDEEDEDIFNKILKVNKDSSQFLQEGDIVPRRSRSAINCRHCNWPQSSDGIVRIPYELDPAYEESHVKGIHDAMAEFEALTCINFVKRKAERDYLSIRSADGCWSNYGRVGGGQTVSVMKGGCMWKGVIQHELEHALGFLHEHSRSDRDKHVKIMWEYISPPDRPDFKKFENSNNLDLPYDYSSVMHYGPYTFSNTTGKATIVPIPDRSVHIGQRQGMSNLDVAKINKLYNCSRCSAILDGPSGSLRSANYPRNYSDNTNCVWLLRTRSRKVSLHFQAFQLQITKGCQGDYVKVYDGSSKSSPVLMDKTCGSKIPNDIVASSNLMLVEFTTDGAQTGSGFQATFTAGKSENKENGKEN
;
A
#
# COMPACT_ATOMS: atom_id res chain seq x y z
N PHE A 1 2.70 -44.39 -12.19
CA PHE A 1 2.09 -43.36 -13.05
C PHE A 1 1.92 -42.08 -12.23
N CYS A 2 3.01 -41.34 -12.10
CA CYS A 2 3.04 -40.03 -11.47
C CYS A 2 3.01 -39.02 -12.61
N THR A 3 1.94 -38.24 -12.71
CA THR A 3 1.82 -37.17 -13.70
C THR A 3 2.66 -35.98 -13.26
N GLU A 4 3.66 -35.65 -14.06
CA GLU A 4 4.50 -34.45 -13.93
C GLU A 4 3.62 -33.20 -13.96
N SER A 5 3.85 -32.29 -13.00
CA SER A 5 3.31 -30.93 -13.05
C SER A 5 4.11 -30.13 -14.07
N PRO A 6 3.48 -29.38 -14.98
CA PRO A 6 4.24 -28.59 -15.94
C PRO A 6 4.95 -27.42 -15.26
N SER A 7 6.23 -27.27 -15.58
CA SER A 7 7.06 -26.11 -15.24
C SER A 7 6.48 -24.84 -15.88
N PRO A 8 6.46 -23.68 -15.18
CA PRO A 8 6.06 -22.44 -15.80
C PRO A 8 7.18 -21.97 -16.73
N THR A 9 6.98 -22.14 -18.03
CA THR A 9 7.74 -21.43 -19.08
C THR A 9 7.28 -19.98 -19.14
N GLU A 10 8.25 -19.08 -19.16
CA GLU A 10 8.11 -17.66 -19.45
C GLU A 10 7.30 -17.41 -20.73
N THR A 11 6.27 -16.56 -20.60
CA THR A 11 5.74 -15.72 -21.68
C THR A 11 5.11 -14.47 -21.06
N ASP A 12 5.69 -13.32 -21.37
CA ASP A 12 5.29 -11.96 -20.97
C ASP A 12 3.96 -11.51 -21.65
N GLU A 13 2.83 -12.17 -21.36
CA GLU A 13 1.52 -11.82 -21.96
C GLU A 13 0.32 -11.72 -20.98
N GLU A 14 0.51 -11.58 -19.66
CA GLU A 14 -0.61 -11.56 -18.68
C GLU A 14 -0.71 -10.31 -17.77
N ASP A 15 -0.33 -9.12 -18.24
CA ASP A 15 -0.75 -7.87 -17.57
C ASP A 15 -2.07 -7.34 -18.19
N GLU A 16 -3.17 -8.10 -18.06
CA GLU A 16 -4.48 -7.45 -18.10
C GLU A 16 -4.52 -6.49 -16.91
N ASP A 17 -4.35 -5.19 -17.20
CA ASP A 17 -4.50 -4.05 -16.28
C ASP A 17 -5.59 -4.34 -15.23
N ILE A 18 -5.14 -4.66 -14.01
CA ILE A 18 -6.00 -5.10 -12.91
C ILE A 18 -7.07 -4.05 -12.63
N PHE A 19 -6.83 -2.77 -12.94
CA PHE A 19 -7.85 -1.74 -12.81
C PHE A 19 -9.03 -1.93 -13.78
N ASN A 20 -8.78 -2.40 -15.01
CA ASN A 20 -9.87 -2.77 -15.91
C ASN A 20 -10.71 -3.91 -15.35
N LYS A 21 -10.17 -4.75 -14.44
CA LYS A 21 -10.97 -5.76 -13.74
C LYS A 21 -11.91 -5.12 -12.73
N ILE A 22 -11.49 -4.10 -11.97
CA ILE A 22 -12.39 -3.31 -11.08
C ILE A 22 -13.54 -2.74 -11.90
N LEU A 23 -13.24 -2.05 -13.00
CA LEU A 23 -14.27 -1.44 -13.84
C LEU A 23 -15.19 -2.46 -14.53
N LYS A 24 -14.63 -3.57 -15.04
CA LYS A 24 -15.43 -4.67 -15.60
C LYS A 24 -16.38 -5.24 -14.54
N VAL A 25 -15.90 -5.42 -13.31
CA VAL A 25 -16.67 -5.93 -12.18
C VAL A 25 -17.73 -4.92 -11.70
N ASN A 26 -17.45 -3.61 -11.78
CA ASN A 26 -18.38 -2.55 -11.40
C ASN A 26 -19.41 -2.18 -12.46
N LYS A 27 -19.19 -2.54 -13.72
CA LYS A 27 -20.07 -2.17 -14.84
C LYS A 27 -21.52 -2.63 -14.65
N ASP A 28 -21.70 -3.76 -13.98
CA ASP A 28 -23.02 -4.33 -13.67
C ASP A 28 -23.47 -4.01 -12.23
N SER A 29 -22.76 -3.12 -11.53
CA SER A 29 -23.14 -2.68 -10.19
C SER A 29 -24.46 -1.90 -10.24
N SER A 30 -25.35 -2.22 -9.31
CA SER A 30 -26.60 -1.52 -9.06
C SER A 30 -26.41 -0.15 -8.39
N GLN A 31 -25.19 0.13 -7.92
CA GLN A 31 -24.82 1.38 -7.25
C GLN A 31 -24.38 2.45 -8.27
N PHE A 32 -24.81 3.70 -8.06
CA PHE A 32 -24.23 4.82 -8.81
C PHE A 32 -22.83 5.12 -8.26
N LEU A 33 -21.83 5.02 -9.15
CA LEU A 33 -20.42 5.19 -8.84
C LEU A 33 -19.85 6.36 -9.66
N GLN A 34 -19.26 7.33 -8.97
CA GLN A 34 -18.46 8.40 -9.55
C GLN A 34 -17.04 7.88 -9.74
N GLU A 35 -16.41 8.17 -10.88
CA GLU A 35 -15.08 7.65 -11.20
C GLU A 35 -15.02 6.11 -11.13
N GLY A 36 -16.13 5.44 -11.46
CA GLY A 36 -16.20 3.98 -11.56
C GLY A 36 -16.27 3.19 -10.25
N ASP A 37 -15.84 3.73 -9.11
CA ASP A 37 -15.78 3.02 -7.81
C ASP A 37 -16.00 3.91 -6.56
N ILE A 38 -16.23 5.22 -6.72
CA ILE A 38 -16.50 6.11 -5.58
C ILE A 38 -18.00 6.30 -5.41
N VAL A 39 -18.55 5.96 -4.24
CA VAL A 39 -19.94 6.29 -3.89
C VAL A 39 -20.02 7.72 -3.36
N PRO A 40 -20.59 8.68 -4.11
CA PRO A 40 -20.70 10.06 -3.67
C PRO A 40 -21.71 10.20 -2.53
N ARG A 41 -21.45 11.09 -1.57
CA ARG A 41 -22.47 11.47 -0.58
C ARG A 41 -23.59 12.23 -1.29
N ARG A 42 -24.84 12.01 -0.89
CA ARG A 42 -26.04 12.69 -1.45
C ARG A 42 -26.08 14.22 -1.23
N SER A 43 -25.03 14.86 -0.69
CA SER A 43 -24.96 16.32 -0.44
C SER A 43 -23.95 17.02 -1.36
N ARG A 44 -24.23 18.29 -1.69
CA ARG A 44 -23.52 19.12 -2.70
C ARG A 44 -22.04 19.44 -2.41
N SER A 45 -21.45 18.89 -1.34
CA SER A 45 -20.07 19.18 -0.92
C SER A 45 -19.34 17.94 -0.43
N ALA A 46 -19.65 16.76 -0.99
CA ALA A 46 -19.05 15.47 -0.61
C ALA A 46 -17.51 15.48 -0.58
N ILE A 47 -16.88 16.24 -1.48
CA ILE A 47 -15.42 16.35 -1.62
C ILE A 47 -14.82 17.49 -0.76
N ASN A 48 -15.62 18.49 -0.38
CA ASN A 48 -15.18 19.65 0.42
C ASN A 48 -15.58 19.52 1.90
N CYS A 49 -15.32 18.35 2.50
CA CYS A 49 -15.76 18.06 3.85
C CYS A 49 -14.68 18.32 4.90
N ARG A 50 -14.90 19.31 5.78
CA ARG A 50 -13.97 19.67 6.87
C ARG A 50 -13.89 18.64 8.01
N HIS A 51 -14.79 17.64 8.06
CA HIS A 51 -14.89 16.65 9.15
C HIS A 51 -15.05 15.20 8.67
N CYS A 52 -14.65 14.91 7.43
CA CYS A 52 -14.77 13.58 6.85
C CYS A 52 -13.54 12.69 7.09
N ASN A 53 -12.56 13.14 7.87
CA ASN A 53 -11.49 12.25 8.29
C ASN A 53 -11.96 11.36 9.45
N TRP A 54 -11.34 10.19 9.57
CA TRP A 54 -11.46 9.37 10.77
C TRP A 54 -10.77 10.06 11.96
N PRO A 55 -11.36 9.99 13.17
CA PRO A 55 -10.79 10.69 14.31
C PRO A 55 -9.47 10.04 14.77
N GLN A 56 -8.47 10.87 15.06
CA GLN A 56 -7.24 10.44 15.71
C GLN A 56 -7.44 10.46 17.23
N SER A 57 -7.05 9.37 17.89
CA SER A 57 -7.01 9.28 19.35
C SER A 57 -5.83 10.09 19.93
N SER A 58 -5.86 10.35 21.24
CA SER A 58 -4.82 11.13 21.94
C SER A 58 -3.42 10.52 21.90
N ASP A 59 -3.32 9.22 21.61
CA ASP A 59 -2.06 8.50 21.42
C ASP A 59 -1.53 8.59 19.97
N GLY A 60 -2.17 9.40 19.12
CA GLY A 60 -1.76 9.59 17.73
C GLY A 60 -2.23 8.49 16.78
N ILE A 61 -3.02 7.52 17.24
CA ILE A 61 -3.53 6.43 16.40
C ILE A 61 -4.94 6.73 15.89
N VAL A 62 -5.18 6.48 14.61
CA VAL A 62 -6.50 6.57 13.98
C VAL A 62 -7.11 5.18 13.97
N ARG A 63 -7.99 4.90 14.92
CA ARG A 63 -8.66 3.60 15.04
C ARG A 63 -9.91 3.59 14.18
N ILE A 64 -9.94 2.70 13.19
CA ILE A 64 -11.06 2.55 12.26
C ILE A 64 -11.77 1.23 12.57
N PRO A 65 -12.95 1.26 13.20
CA PRO A 65 -13.72 0.07 13.48
C PRO A 65 -14.20 -0.58 12.17
N TYR A 66 -14.12 -1.90 12.07
CA TYR A 66 -14.63 -2.64 10.91
C TYR A 66 -15.41 -3.91 11.29
N GLU A 67 -16.32 -4.29 10.41
CA GLU A 67 -16.98 -5.59 10.37
C GLU A 67 -16.71 -6.25 9.01
N LEU A 68 -16.59 -7.57 9.00
CA LEU A 68 -16.47 -8.36 7.78
C LEU A 68 -17.77 -9.10 7.52
N ASP A 69 -18.15 -9.17 6.24
CA ASP A 69 -19.30 -9.97 5.83
C ASP A 69 -19.09 -11.45 6.19
N PRO A 70 -20.06 -12.09 6.88
CA PRO A 70 -19.92 -13.47 7.32
C PRO A 70 -19.80 -14.47 6.17
N ALA A 71 -20.12 -14.06 4.94
CA ALA A 71 -19.96 -14.91 3.79
C ALA A 71 -18.48 -15.06 3.37
N TYR A 72 -17.56 -14.21 3.82
CA TYR A 72 -16.13 -14.36 3.50
C TYR A 72 -15.54 -15.65 4.09
N GLU A 73 -14.88 -16.42 3.23
CA GLU A 73 -14.07 -17.57 3.64
C GLU A 73 -12.74 -17.12 4.25
N GLU A 74 -12.04 -18.06 4.90
CA GLU A 74 -10.77 -17.80 5.60
C GLU A 74 -9.70 -17.14 4.70
N SER A 75 -9.61 -17.58 3.44
CA SER A 75 -8.70 -17.01 2.44
C SER A 75 -8.99 -15.54 2.15
N HIS A 76 -10.27 -15.17 2.01
CA HIS A 76 -10.71 -13.79 1.81
C HIS A 76 -10.40 -12.92 3.02
N VAL A 77 -10.72 -13.43 4.23
CA VAL A 77 -10.43 -12.73 5.49
C VAL A 77 -8.94 -12.50 5.64
N LYS A 78 -8.11 -13.50 5.31
CA LYS A 78 -6.65 -13.37 5.31
C LYS A 78 -6.18 -12.29 4.35
N GLY A 79 -6.68 -12.28 3.10
CA GLY A 79 -6.33 -11.25 2.12
C GLY A 79 -6.68 -9.83 2.56
N ILE A 80 -7.85 -9.64 3.18
CA ILE A 80 -8.27 -8.35 3.74
C ILE A 80 -7.35 -7.93 4.89
N HIS A 81 -7.06 -8.84 5.83
CA HIS A 81 -6.15 -8.53 6.94
C HIS A 81 -4.71 -8.26 6.45
N ASP A 82 -4.21 -8.98 5.46
CA ASP A 82 -2.89 -8.73 4.87
C ASP A 82 -2.81 -7.35 4.20
N ALA A 83 -3.90 -6.89 3.57
CA ALA A 83 -4.00 -5.54 3.02
C ALA A 83 -4.04 -4.47 4.11
N MET A 84 -4.87 -4.66 5.14
CA MET A 84 -4.97 -3.76 6.31
C MET A 84 -3.63 -3.62 7.03
N ALA A 85 -2.94 -4.73 7.28
CA ALA A 85 -1.75 -4.76 8.11
C ALA A 85 -0.59 -3.91 7.56
N GLU A 86 -0.55 -3.67 6.25
CA GLU A 86 0.43 -2.75 5.64
C GLU A 86 0.16 -1.28 6.01
N PHE A 87 -1.10 -0.86 6.08
CA PHE A 87 -1.45 0.47 6.63
C PHE A 87 -0.99 0.58 8.07
N GLU A 88 -1.22 -0.45 8.89
CA GLU A 88 -0.87 -0.45 10.31
C GLU A 88 0.65 -0.44 10.55
N ALA A 89 1.39 -1.05 9.63
CA ALA A 89 2.84 -1.06 9.63
C ALA A 89 3.44 0.27 9.15
N LEU A 90 2.86 0.92 8.14
CA LEU A 90 3.47 2.09 7.49
C LEU A 90 2.86 3.44 7.92
N THR A 91 1.76 3.41 8.66
CA THR A 91 1.03 4.61 9.07
C THR A 91 0.57 4.53 10.54
N CYS A 92 -0.18 5.54 10.97
CA CYS A 92 -0.89 5.54 12.25
C CYS A 92 -2.36 5.05 12.14
N ILE A 93 -2.79 4.57 10.97
CA ILE A 93 -4.08 3.91 10.80
C ILE A 93 -4.04 2.54 11.48
N ASN A 94 -5.08 2.20 12.24
CA ASN A 94 -5.24 0.88 12.84
C ASN A 94 -6.68 0.40 12.65
N PHE A 95 -6.85 -0.73 11.99
CA PHE A 95 -8.16 -1.34 11.76
C PHE A 95 -8.49 -2.23 12.95
N VAL A 96 -9.62 -1.94 13.61
CA VAL A 96 -10.03 -2.66 14.83
C VAL A 96 -11.37 -3.33 14.61
N LYS A 97 -11.51 -4.57 15.07
CA LYS A 97 -12.83 -5.23 15.05
C LYS A 97 -13.82 -4.39 15.83
N ARG A 98 -14.91 -4.01 15.18
CA ARG A 98 -15.96 -3.19 15.79
C ARG A 98 -16.58 -3.92 16.98
N LYS A 99 -16.89 -3.15 18.02
CA LYS A 99 -17.66 -3.58 19.19
C LYS A 99 -19.02 -2.91 19.23
N ALA A 100 -19.04 -1.58 19.28
CA ALA A 100 -20.25 -0.77 19.45
C ALA A 100 -20.12 0.63 18.84
N GLU A 101 -19.02 0.90 18.14
CA GLU A 101 -18.73 2.20 17.56
C GLU A 101 -19.78 2.58 16.52
N ARG A 102 -20.22 3.84 16.56
CA ARG A 102 -21.25 4.36 15.66
C ARG A 102 -20.77 4.41 14.22
N ASP A 103 -19.55 4.90 14.01
CA ASP A 103 -18.94 5.04 12.70
C ASP A 103 -17.97 3.88 12.48
N TYR A 104 -18.14 3.13 11.39
CA TYR A 104 -17.36 1.94 11.12
C TYR A 104 -17.42 1.56 9.63
N LEU A 105 -16.45 0.77 9.18
CA LEU A 105 -16.44 0.16 7.85
C LEU A 105 -17.18 -1.18 7.90
N SER A 106 -18.19 -1.34 7.06
CA SER A 106 -18.82 -2.62 6.77
C SER A 106 -18.21 -3.15 5.48
N ILE A 107 -17.21 -4.02 5.59
CA ILE A 107 -16.50 -4.57 4.43
C ILE A 107 -17.27 -5.81 3.96
N ARG A 108 -17.80 -5.75 2.74
CA ARG A 108 -18.76 -6.75 2.25
C ARG A 108 -18.55 -7.14 0.81
N SER A 109 -19.00 -8.34 0.49
CA SER A 109 -19.02 -8.84 -0.88
C SER A 109 -20.28 -8.39 -1.60
N ALA A 110 -20.40 -7.09 -1.86
CA ALA A 110 -21.44 -6.55 -2.74
C ALA A 110 -21.03 -6.67 -4.22
N ASP A 111 -21.84 -6.10 -5.10
CA ASP A 111 -21.64 -6.02 -6.54
C ASP A 111 -20.60 -4.93 -6.86
N GLY A 112 -19.35 -5.36 -7.01
CA GLY A 112 -18.26 -4.46 -7.39
C GLY A 112 -17.12 -4.36 -6.37
N CYS A 113 -16.10 -3.59 -6.72
CA CYS A 113 -15.10 -3.01 -5.82
C CYS A 113 -15.38 -1.51 -5.74
N TRP A 114 -15.81 -1.01 -4.59
CA TRP A 114 -16.13 0.41 -4.45
C TRP A 114 -16.16 0.83 -2.98
N SER A 115 -16.06 2.12 -2.74
CA SER A 115 -16.02 2.67 -1.39
C SER A 115 -16.60 4.07 -1.32
N ASN A 116 -16.95 4.50 -0.10
CA ASN A 116 -17.28 5.90 0.14
C ASN A 116 -16.00 6.74 0.27
N TYR A 117 -16.09 8.01 -0.13
CA TYR A 117 -15.02 8.98 0.10
C TYR A 117 -15.03 9.48 1.57
N GLY A 118 -14.01 9.09 2.34
CA GLY A 118 -13.83 9.46 3.74
C GLY A 118 -14.87 8.86 4.69
N ARG A 119 -14.84 9.31 5.95
CA ARG A 119 -15.83 8.97 6.99
C ARG A 119 -17.16 9.67 6.70
N VAL A 120 -18.19 8.89 6.41
CA VAL A 120 -19.54 9.40 6.07
C VAL A 120 -20.53 9.36 7.23
N GLY A 121 -20.15 8.79 8.37
CA GLY A 121 -20.97 8.69 9.58
C GLY A 121 -21.96 7.53 9.55
N GLY A 122 -22.08 6.81 10.67
CA GLY A 122 -22.75 5.52 10.71
C GLY A 122 -21.88 4.40 10.10
N GLY A 123 -22.49 3.24 9.87
CA GLY A 123 -21.87 2.17 9.09
C GLY A 123 -21.79 2.54 7.62
N GLN A 124 -20.58 2.51 7.05
CA GLN A 124 -20.35 2.77 5.63
C GLN A 124 -19.80 1.53 4.93
N THR A 125 -20.29 1.25 3.73
CA THR A 125 -19.91 0.04 3.01
C THR A 125 -18.61 0.26 2.25
N VAL A 126 -17.73 -0.74 2.35
CA VAL A 126 -16.60 -0.93 1.43
C VAL A 126 -16.87 -2.25 0.71
N SER A 127 -17.18 -2.20 -0.58
CA SER A 127 -17.43 -3.39 -1.37
C SER A 127 -16.11 -3.99 -1.82
N VAL A 128 -15.87 -5.22 -1.40
CA VAL A 128 -14.77 -6.06 -1.88
C VAL A 128 -15.39 -7.39 -2.31
N MET A 129 -15.87 -7.44 -3.55
CA MET A 129 -16.48 -8.65 -4.11
C MET A 129 -15.51 -9.83 -4.10
N LYS A 130 -15.93 -10.97 -3.55
CA LYS A 130 -15.11 -12.20 -3.48
C LYS A 130 -14.60 -12.65 -4.84
N GLY A 131 -15.44 -12.56 -5.87
CA GLY A 131 -15.16 -13.05 -7.22
C GLY A 131 -14.36 -12.10 -8.12
N GLY A 132 -13.75 -11.03 -7.60
CA GLY A 132 -13.04 -10.07 -8.47
C GLY A 132 -12.18 -9.02 -7.78
N CYS A 133 -12.41 -8.72 -6.50
CA CYS A 133 -11.75 -7.63 -5.79
C CYS A 133 -10.68 -8.09 -4.79
N MET A 134 -10.41 -9.40 -4.72
CA MET A 134 -9.57 -10.03 -3.68
C MET A 134 -8.06 -9.94 -3.93
N TRP A 135 -7.64 -8.80 -4.49
CA TRP A 135 -6.24 -8.48 -4.73
C TRP A 135 -5.80 -7.43 -3.71
N LYS A 136 -4.61 -7.59 -3.12
CA LYS A 136 -4.13 -6.71 -2.06
C LYS A 136 -4.23 -5.22 -2.42
N GLY A 137 -3.71 -4.82 -3.58
CA GLY A 137 -3.77 -3.42 -4.02
C GLY A 137 -5.18 -2.91 -4.31
N VAL A 138 -6.12 -3.78 -4.73
CA VAL A 138 -7.53 -3.41 -4.90
C VAL A 138 -8.18 -3.16 -3.55
N ILE A 139 -7.95 -4.03 -2.56
CA ILE A 139 -8.46 -3.82 -1.20
C ILE A 139 -7.89 -2.54 -0.59
N GLN A 140 -6.58 -2.30 -0.76
CA GLN A 140 -5.94 -1.08 -0.28
C GLN A 140 -6.51 0.17 -0.95
N HIS A 141 -6.75 0.12 -2.26
CA HIS A 141 -7.39 1.20 -3.02
C HIS A 141 -8.77 1.58 -2.43
N GLU A 142 -9.64 0.60 -2.19
CA GLU A 142 -10.97 0.88 -1.60
C GLU A 142 -10.89 1.41 -0.15
N LEU A 143 -9.90 0.95 0.60
CA LEU A 143 -9.63 1.46 1.95
C LEU A 143 -9.08 2.89 1.91
N GLU A 144 -8.27 3.26 0.92
CA GLU A 144 -7.79 4.64 0.72
C GLU A 144 -8.92 5.60 0.37
N HIS A 145 -9.89 5.17 -0.44
CA HIS A 145 -11.13 5.93 -0.62
C HIS A 145 -11.84 6.17 0.71
N ALA A 146 -11.99 5.13 1.55
CA ALA A 146 -12.60 5.26 2.87
C ALA A 146 -11.82 6.18 3.82
N LEU A 147 -10.51 6.35 3.60
CA LEU A 147 -9.66 7.30 4.32
C LEU A 147 -9.78 8.74 3.82
N GLY A 148 -10.35 8.95 2.62
CA GLY A 148 -10.55 10.28 2.04
C GLY A 148 -9.59 10.61 0.90
N PHE A 149 -9.10 9.62 0.16
CA PHE A 149 -8.29 9.83 -1.05
C PHE A 149 -9.12 9.67 -2.33
N LEU A 150 -8.86 10.53 -3.30
CA LEU A 150 -9.44 10.47 -4.65
C LEU A 150 -8.42 9.85 -5.61
N HIS A 151 -8.85 9.56 -6.83
CA HIS A 151 -7.92 9.11 -7.85
C HIS A 151 -6.84 10.14 -8.18
N GLU A 152 -5.64 9.65 -8.45
CA GLU A 152 -4.48 10.50 -8.71
C GLU A 152 -4.64 11.29 -10.02
N HIS A 153 -5.24 10.68 -11.05
CA HIS A 153 -5.52 11.37 -12.32
C HIS A 153 -6.63 12.41 -12.20
N SER A 154 -7.29 12.56 -11.05
CA SER A 154 -8.31 13.59 -10.84
C SER A 154 -7.77 14.82 -10.12
N ARG A 155 -6.47 14.87 -9.82
CA ARG A 155 -5.83 16.06 -9.23
C ARG A 155 -5.96 17.31 -10.11
N SER A 156 -6.06 18.47 -9.46
CA SER A 156 -6.11 19.79 -10.08
C SER A 156 -4.89 20.09 -10.97
N ASP A 157 -3.71 19.57 -10.60
CA ASP A 157 -2.43 19.78 -11.28
C ASP A 157 -2.05 18.70 -12.31
N ARG A 158 -2.91 17.69 -12.52
CA ARG A 158 -2.60 16.52 -13.36
C ARG A 158 -2.14 16.85 -14.78
N ASP A 159 -2.60 17.96 -15.36
CA ASP A 159 -2.37 18.26 -16.78
C ASP A 159 -0.89 18.64 -17.04
N LYS A 160 -0.10 18.80 -15.97
CA LYS A 160 1.36 18.90 -16.03
C LYS A 160 2.06 17.54 -16.16
N HIS A 161 1.33 16.45 -15.93
CA HIS A 161 1.85 15.10 -15.70
C HIS A 161 1.26 14.06 -16.65
N VAL A 162 -0.02 14.19 -17.00
CA VAL A 162 -0.71 13.28 -17.92
C VAL A 162 -1.55 14.06 -18.93
N LYS A 163 -1.76 13.45 -20.09
CA LYS A 163 -2.72 13.91 -21.09
C LYS A 163 -3.90 12.94 -21.15
N ILE A 164 -5.11 13.49 -21.11
CA ILE A 164 -6.35 12.73 -21.33
C ILE A 164 -6.66 12.73 -22.83
N MET A 165 -6.83 11.54 -23.41
CA MET A 165 -7.13 11.30 -24.83
C MET A 165 -8.64 11.16 -25.02
N TRP A 166 -9.35 12.28 -24.99
CA TRP A 166 -10.83 12.35 -25.00
C TRP A 166 -11.50 11.69 -26.21
N GLU A 167 -10.78 11.56 -27.32
CA GLU A 167 -11.25 10.84 -28.51
C GLU A 167 -11.47 9.34 -28.28
N TYR A 168 -10.78 8.74 -27.31
CA TYR A 168 -10.87 7.31 -26.98
C TYR A 168 -11.77 7.02 -25.77
N ILE A 169 -12.48 8.04 -25.26
CA ILE A 169 -13.39 7.92 -24.11
C ILE A 169 -14.81 8.19 -24.57
N SER A 170 -15.72 7.24 -24.32
CA SER A 170 -17.13 7.38 -24.67
C SER A 170 -17.75 8.55 -23.92
N PRO A 171 -18.68 9.32 -24.54
CA PRO A 171 -19.32 10.46 -23.89
C PRO A 171 -19.89 10.20 -22.47
N PRO A 172 -20.51 9.04 -22.17
CA PRO A 172 -20.99 8.73 -20.82
C PRO A 172 -19.89 8.60 -19.76
N ASP A 173 -18.68 8.18 -20.15
CA ASP A 173 -17.56 7.90 -19.22
C ASP A 173 -16.66 9.13 -19.01
N ARG A 174 -16.74 10.16 -19.87
CA ARG A 174 -15.96 11.40 -19.75
C ARG A 174 -16.05 12.10 -18.39
N PRO A 175 -17.19 12.09 -17.66
CA PRO A 175 -17.27 12.64 -16.31
C PRO A 175 -16.26 12.03 -15.32
N ASP A 176 -15.86 10.76 -15.50
CA ASP A 176 -14.93 10.04 -14.62
C ASP A 176 -13.46 10.44 -14.80
N PHE A 177 -13.20 11.28 -15.81
CA PHE A 177 -11.89 11.89 -16.06
C PHE A 177 -11.90 13.37 -15.72
N LYS A 178 -12.90 13.91 -15.00
CA LYS A 178 -12.89 15.34 -14.62
C LYS A 178 -11.90 15.58 -13.48
N LYS A 179 -11.29 16.77 -13.46
CA LYS A 179 -10.45 17.21 -12.34
C LYS A 179 -11.31 17.63 -11.16
N PHE A 180 -10.78 17.43 -9.96
CA PHE A 180 -11.20 18.15 -8.77
C PHE A 180 -10.38 19.43 -8.66
N GLU A 181 -10.93 20.55 -9.13
CA GLU A 181 -10.24 21.85 -9.23
C GLU A 181 -9.64 22.35 -7.89
N ASN A 182 -10.19 21.94 -6.75
CA ASN A 182 -9.69 22.27 -5.41
C ASN A 182 -9.12 21.05 -4.68
N SER A 183 -8.52 20.09 -5.40
CA SER A 183 -7.92 18.91 -4.79
C SER A 183 -6.85 19.32 -3.77
N ASN A 184 -6.95 18.81 -2.53
CA ASN A 184 -5.90 18.99 -1.54
C ASN A 184 -4.80 17.95 -1.77
N ASN A 185 -3.74 18.37 -2.45
CA ASN A 185 -2.61 17.50 -2.78
C ASN A 185 -1.60 17.35 -1.64
N LEU A 186 -1.86 17.98 -0.48
CA LEU A 186 -1.01 17.94 0.71
C LEU A 186 0.45 18.33 0.40
N ASP A 187 0.69 19.26 -0.53
CA ASP A 187 2.03 19.66 -1.02
C ASP A 187 2.93 18.49 -1.45
N LEU A 188 2.34 17.37 -1.84
CA LEU A 188 3.07 16.20 -2.35
C LEU A 188 3.04 16.17 -3.88
N PRO A 189 4.12 15.70 -4.52
CA PRO A 189 4.19 15.60 -5.98
C PRO A 189 3.13 14.65 -6.54
N TYR A 190 2.91 14.72 -7.86
CA TYR A 190 2.09 13.76 -8.58
C TYR A 190 2.76 12.40 -8.60
N ASP A 191 2.00 11.34 -8.36
CA ASP A 191 2.52 9.98 -8.25
C ASP A 191 1.95 9.03 -9.31
N TYR A 192 2.70 8.81 -10.38
CA TYR A 192 2.35 7.82 -11.41
C TYR A 192 2.23 6.39 -10.87
N SER A 193 2.95 6.08 -9.78
CA SER A 193 2.95 4.76 -9.15
C SER A 193 1.87 4.57 -8.09
N SER A 194 1.02 5.57 -7.87
CA SER A 194 -0.05 5.50 -6.88
C SER A 194 -1.01 4.35 -7.17
N VAL A 195 -1.42 3.62 -6.14
CA VAL A 195 -2.48 2.61 -6.24
C VAL A 195 -3.83 3.25 -6.56
N MET A 196 -3.95 4.56 -6.40
CA MET A 196 -5.12 5.37 -6.75
C MET A 196 -5.04 5.94 -8.18
N HIS A 197 -4.01 5.61 -8.97
CA HIS A 197 -3.96 6.03 -10.36
C HIS A 197 -4.73 5.04 -11.25
N TYR A 198 -5.50 5.56 -12.21
CA TYR A 198 -6.07 4.77 -13.30
C TYR A 198 -5.00 4.15 -14.19
N GLY A 199 -5.33 3.04 -14.83
CA GLY A 199 -4.49 2.46 -15.87
C GLY A 199 -4.56 3.23 -17.19
N PRO A 200 -3.64 2.96 -18.14
CA PRO A 200 -3.57 3.72 -19.39
C PRO A 200 -4.77 3.46 -20.31
N TYR A 201 -5.45 2.31 -20.19
CA TYR A 201 -6.55 1.90 -21.08
C TYR A 201 -7.94 1.97 -20.43
N THR A 202 -8.01 2.53 -19.23
CA THR A 202 -9.23 2.71 -18.46
C THR A 202 -10.33 3.39 -19.28
N PHE A 203 -11.53 2.80 -19.34
CA PHE A 203 -12.69 3.28 -20.13
C PHE A 203 -12.42 3.52 -21.63
N SER A 204 -11.41 2.85 -22.20
CA SER A 204 -11.13 2.98 -23.63
C SER A 204 -12.25 2.36 -24.47
N ASN A 205 -12.77 3.14 -25.41
CA ASN A 205 -13.74 2.67 -26.40
C ASN A 205 -13.08 2.12 -27.68
N THR A 206 -11.75 2.16 -27.76
CA THR A 206 -10.98 1.80 -28.95
C THR A 206 -9.85 0.86 -28.54
N THR A 207 -9.90 -0.39 -29.01
CA THR A 207 -8.93 -1.44 -28.66
C THR A 207 -7.49 -0.98 -28.84
N GLY A 208 -6.67 -1.13 -27.79
CA GLY A 208 -5.24 -0.79 -27.80
C GLY A 208 -4.92 0.71 -27.77
N LYS A 209 -5.91 1.59 -27.58
CA LYS A 209 -5.68 3.04 -27.46
C LYS A 209 -5.80 3.50 -26.01
N ALA A 210 -4.74 4.13 -25.52
CA ALA A 210 -4.68 4.66 -24.17
C ALA A 210 -5.55 5.91 -24.02
N THR A 211 -6.33 5.98 -22.95
CA THR A 211 -7.15 7.12 -22.53
C THR A 211 -6.35 8.09 -21.66
N ILE A 212 -5.33 7.61 -20.95
CA ILE A 212 -4.39 8.41 -20.17
C ILE A 212 -2.96 8.15 -20.64
N VAL A 213 -2.25 9.21 -20.99
CA VAL A 213 -0.86 9.12 -21.47
C VAL A 213 0.04 9.99 -20.58
N PRO A 214 1.03 9.40 -19.89
CA PRO A 214 2.02 10.16 -19.14
C PRO A 214 2.86 11.10 -20.03
N ILE A 215 3.22 12.26 -19.48
CA ILE A 215 4.06 13.27 -20.11
C ILE A 215 5.13 13.77 -19.14
N PRO A 216 6.32 14.20 -19.62
CA PRO A 216 6.76 14.16 -21.03
C PRO A 216 7.13 12.76 -21.51
N ASP A 217 7.40 11.84 -20.58
CA ASP A 217 7.81 10.47 -20.88
C ASP A 217 6.60 9.52 -20.88
N ARG A 218 6.28 8.97 -22.05
CA ARG A 218 5.15 8.05 -22.23
C ARG A 218 5.43 6.62 -21.76
N SER A 219 6.70 6.29 -21.47
CA SER A 219 7.11 4.96 -21.01
C SER A 219 6.84 4.75 -19.52
N VAL A 220 6.55 5.82 -18.78
CA VAL A 220 6.20 5.75 -17.37
C VAL A 220 4.96 4.88 -17.19
N HIS A 221 5.05 3.90 -16.29
CA HIS A 221 3.95 3.01 -15.98
C HIS A 221 2.95 3.67 -15.02
N ILE A 222 1.65 3.44 -15.23
CA ILE A 222 0.52 3.91 -14.40
C ILE A 222 -0.49 2.79 -14.23
N GLY A 223 -1.26 2.82 -13.13
CA GLY A 223 -2.33 1.85 -12.89
C GLY A 223 -1.93 0.61 -12.10
N GLN A 224 -0.75 0.59 -11.48
CA GLN A 224 -0.29 -0.55 -10.69
C GLN A 224 -1.28 -0.90 -9.55
N ARG A 225 -1.41 -2.20 -9.24
CA ARG A 225 -2.24 -2.72 -8.12
C ARG A 225 -1.47 -3.73 -7.25
N GLN A 226 -0.16 -3.60 -7.19
CA GLN A 226 0.70 -4.41 -6.31
C GLN A 226 0.53 -4.01 -4.84
N GLY A 227 0.32 -2.72 -4.59
CA GLY A 227 -0.04 -2.16 -3.28
C GLY A 227 0.22 -0.67 -3.20
N MET A 228 0.13 -0.08 -2.00
CA MET A 228 0.39 1.35 -1.79
C MET A 228 1.79 1.76 -2.28
N SER A 229 1.89 2.95 -2.87
CA SER A 229 3.17 3.57 -3.16
C SER A 229 3.76 4.26 -1.92
N ASN A 230 5.01 4.73 -2.03
CA ASN A 230 5.60 5.60 -1.01
C ASN A 230 4.82 6.91 -0.81
N LEU A 231 4.26 7.48 -1.88
CA LEU A 231 3.52 8.73 -1.80
C LEU A 231 2.08 8.53 -1.34
N ASP A 232 1.47 7.37 -1.56
CA ASP A 232 0.18 7.00 -0.95
C ASP A 232 0.33 6.96 0.59
N VAL A 233 1.35 6.24 1.08
CA VAL A 233 1.70 6.20 2.52
C VAL A 233 2.00 7.60 3.06
N ALA A 234 2.78 8.41 2.33
CA ALA A 234 3.10 9.77 2.75
C ALA A 234 1.86 10.68 2.82
N LYS A 235 0.93 10.56 1.86
CA LYS A 235 -0.35 11.28 1.87
C LYS A 235 -1.18 10.90 3.08
N ILE A 236 -1.30 9.60 3.40
CA ILE A 236 -2.00 9.12 4.60
C ILE A 236 -1.34 9.71 5.87
N ASN A 237 -0.02 9.59 5.98
CA ASN A 237 0.72 10.08 7.14
C ASN A 237 0.59 11.61 7.32
N LYS A 238 0.58 12.37 6.22
CA LYS A 238 0.40 13.83 6.26
C LYS A 238 -1.05 14.22 6.58
N LEU A 239 -2.04 13.54 6.00
CA LEU A 239 -3.46 13.83 6.25
C LEU A 239 -3.86 13.56 7.70
N TYR A 240 -3.35 12.47 8.27
CA TYR A 240 -3.67 12.02 9.63
C TYR A 240 -2.61 12.39 10.67
N ASN A 241 -1.64 13.24 10.31
CA ASN A 241 -0.58 13.71 11.20
C ASN A 241 0.11 12.55 11.97
N CYS A 242 0.49 11.51 11.24
CA CYS A 242 1.14 10.34 11.82
C CYS A 242 2.62 10.66 12.15
N SER A 243 3.01 10.47 13.40
CA SER A 243 4.42 10.62 13.84
C SER A 243 5.23 9.36 13.52
N ARG A 244 5.39 9.06 12.23
CA ARG A 244 6.12 7.88 11.75
C ARG A 244 6.88 8.21 10.46
N CYS A 245 8.11 7.71 10.35
CA CYS A 245 8.83 7.63 9.08
C CYS A 245 8.53 6.27 8.45
N SER A 246 8.25 6.24 7.15
CA SER A 246 8.01 4.98 6.46
C SER A 246 8.53 5.02 5.03
N ALA A 247 9.04 3.89 4.56
CA ALA A 247 9.48 3.72 3.19
C ALA A 247 9.24 2.28 2.71
N ILE A 248 8.72 2.16 1.51
CA ILE A 248 8.63 0.94 0.72
C ILE A 248 9.84 0.93 -0.20
N LEU A 249 10.73 -0.04 0.01
CA LEU A 249 11.92 -0.25 -0.81
C LEU A 249 11.65 -1.42 -1.75
N ASP A 250 11.24 -1.09 -2.97
CA ASP A 250 10.93 -2.05 -4.02
C ASP A 250 12.08 -2.15 -5.02
N GLY A 251 12.68 -3.33 -5.13
CA GLY A 251 13.75 -3.58 -6.09
C GLY A 251 14.52 -4.87 -5.84
N PRO A 252 15.44 -5.24 -6.75
CA PRO A 252 16.29 -6.42 -6.56
C PRO A 252 17.34 -6.22 -5.47
N SER A 253 17.65 -4.97 -5.12
CA SER A 253 18.54 -4.61 -4.02
C SER A 253 18.32 -3.16 -3.61
N GLY A 254 18.80 -2.80 -2.43
CA GLY A 254 18.79 -1.41 -1.96
C GLY A 254 19.49 -1.26 -0.60
N SER A 255 19.39 -0.06 -0.03
CA SER A 255 19.95 0.25 1.28
C SER A 255 18.96 1.00 2.16
N LEU A 256 19.04 0.76 3.46
CA LEU A 256 18.30 1.47 4.49
C LEU A 256 19.27 1.86 5.61
N ARG A 257 19.01 3.01 6.23
CA ARG A 257 19.83 3.54 7.32
C ARG A 257 18.95 4.35 8.26
N SER A 258 19.35 4.42 9.52
CA SER A 258 18.76 5.38 10.45
C SER A 258 19.02 6.81 9.96
N ALA A 259 18.09 7.72 10.26
CA ALA A 259 18.28 9.14 9.97
C ALA A 259 19.59 9.64 10.59
N ASN A 260 20.23 10.61 9.92
CA ASN A 260 21.50 11.24 10.29
C ASN A 260 22.77 10.38 10.24
N TYR A 261 22.69 9.07 10.03
CA TYR A 261 23.88 8.20 9.94
C TYR A 261 24.92 8.79 8.95
N PRO A 262 26.21 8.93 9.34
CA PRO A 262 26.86 8.33 10.52
C PRO A 262 26.81 9.17 11.80
N ARG A 263 26.10 10.31 11.83
CA ARG A 263 25.81 11.04 13.07
C ARG A 263 24.68 10.36 13.83
N ASN A 264 24.52 10.76 15.08
CA ASN A 264 23.49 10.20 15.94
C ASN A 264 22.08 10.37 15.39
N TYR A 265 21.26 9.33 15.51
CA TYR A 265 19.83 9.41 15.22
C TYR A 265 19.11 10.30 16.26
N SER A 266 17.88 10.70 15.92
CA SER A 266 17.02 11.51 16.79
C SER A 266 16.24 10.64 17.79
N ASP A 267 15.96 11.20 18.96
CA ASP A 267 15.05 10.62 19.95
C ASP A 267 13.61 10.51 19.44
N ASN A 268 12.81 9.65 20.08
CA ASN A 268 11.37 9.44 19.85
C ASN A 268 10.99 9.19 18.38
N THR A 269 11.85 8.49 17.65
CA THR A 269 11.65 8.14 16.24
C THR A 269 10.99 6.77 16.14
N ASN A 270 10.05 6.64 15.21
CA ASN A 270 9.51 5.35 14.78
C ASN A 270 9.59 5.27 13.26
N CYS A 271 10.59 4.55 12.74
CA CYS A 271 10.78 4.34 11.31
C CYS A 271 10.47 2.89 10.94
N VAL A 272 9.80 2.71 9.80
CA VAL A 272 9.47 1.39 9.26
C VAL A 272 9.86 1.30 7.79
N TRP A 273 10.56 0.24 7.41
CA TRP A 273 10.87 -0.07 6.02
C TRP A 273 10.20 -1.37 5.61
N LEU A 274 9.39 -1.33 4.55
CA LEU A 274 8.89 -2.52 3.88
C LEU A 274 9.80 -2.83 2.69
N LEU A 275 10.55 -3.91 2.78
CA LEU A 275 11.41 -4.40 1.71
C LEU A 275 10.57 -5.33 0.82
N ARG A 276 10.49 -5.02 -0.47
CA ARG A 276 9.80 -5.83 -1.47
C ARG A 276 10.75 -6.15 -2.60
N THR A 277 10.83 -7.43 -2.96
CA THR A 277 11.62 -7.89 -4.10
C THR A 277 10.74 -8.68 -5.07
N ARG A 278 11.18 -8.80 -6.33
CA ARG A 278 10.56 -9.70 -7.32
C ARG A 278 11.02 -11.16 -7.17
N SER A 279 12.13 -11.41 -6.47
CA SER A 279 12.62 -12.76 -6.16
C SER A 279 11.87 -13.35 -4.97
N ARG A 280 12.00 -14.66 -4.75
CA ARG A 280 11.25 -15.35 -3.69
C ARG A 280 11.66 -14.97 -2.27
N LYS A 281 12.90 -14.52 -2.05
CA LYS A 281 13.42 -14.24 -0.69
C LYS A 281 14.15 -12.91 -0.63
N VAL A 282 14.00 -12.21 0.49
CA VAL A 282 14.77 -11.01 0.85
C VAL A 282 15.87 -11.40 1.83
N SER A 283 17.10 -10.98 1.56
CA SER A 283 18.22 -11.07 2.49
C SER A 283 18.61 -9.66 2.94
N LEU A 284 18.81 -9.46 4.25
CA LEU A 284 19.19 -8.21 4.89
C LEU A 284 20.53 -8.37 5.59
N HIS A 285 21.46 -7.46 5.30
CA HIS A 285 22.83 -7.44 5.84
C HIS A 285 23.12 -6.09 6.48
N PHE A 286 23.50 -6.09 7.76
CA PHE A 286 23.90 -4.88 8.49
C PHE A 286 25.39 -4.61 8.28
N GLN A 287 25.71 -3.41 7.79
CA GLN A 287 27.09 -2.95 7.57
C GLN A 287 27.62 -2.14 8.76
N ALA A 288 26.71 -1.49 9.49
CA ALA A 288 27.01 -0.75 10.71
C ALA A 288 25.83 -0.84 11.68
N PHE A 289 26.12 -0.93 12.97
CA PHE A 289 25.09 -1.04 14.00
C PHE A 289 25.61 -0.48 15.34
N GLN A 290 25.04 0.63 15.80
CA GLN A 290 25.33 1.23 17.10
C GLN A 290 24.10 1.97 17.61
N LEU A 291 23.34 1.29 18.48
CA LEU A 291 22.21 1.85 19.22
C LEU A 291 22.54 2.00 20.70
N GLN A 292 21.73 2.78 21.39
CA GLN A 292 21.67 2.82 22.85
C GLN A 292 21.61 1.40 23.43
N ILE A 293 22.40 1.15 24.48
CA ILE A 293 22.41 -0.13 25.17
C ILE A 293 21.48 -0.05 26.37
N THR A 294 20.41 -0.84 26.34
CA THR A 294 19.49 -0.99 27.48
C THR A 294 19.24 -2.47 27.77
N LYS A 295 18.86 -2.79 29.01
CA LYS A 295 18.55 -4.17 29.40
C LYS A 295 17.35 -4.67 28.59
N GLY A 296 17.57 -5.71 27.79
CA GLY A 296 16.54 -6.30 26.93
C GLY A 296 16.04 -5.34 25.83
N CYS A 297 16.84 -4.35 25.44
CA CYS A 297 16.55 -3.41 24.36
C CYS A 297 15.17 -2.75 24.49
N GLN A 298 14.84 -2.29 25.69
CA GLN A 298 13.56 -1.62 25.98
C GLN A 298 13.56 -0.14 25.61
N GLY A 299 14.74 0.48 25.47
CA GLY A 299 14.91 1.79 24.84
C GLY A 299 14.95 1.65 23.32
N ASP A 300 16.09 1.98 22.71
CA ASP A 300 16.24 1.92 21.26
C ASP A 300 16.43 0.48 20.74
N TYR A 301 15.76 0.15 19.63
CA TYR A 301 15.90 -1.18 19.03
C TYR A 301 15.62 -1.20 17.52
N VAL A 302 16.24 -2.15 16.83
CA VAL A 302 15.77 -2.66 15.54
C VAL A 302 15.06 -4.00 15.75
N LYS A 303 13.95 -4.22 15.04
CA LYS A 303 13.21 -5.47 14.99
C LYS A 303 12.87 -5.81 13.53
N VAL A 304 12.96 -7.08 13.15
CA VAL A 304 12.75 -7.54 11.76
C VAL A 304 11.71 -8.65 11.73
N TYR A 305 10.77 -8.54 10.81
CA TYR A 305 9.63 -9.45 10.64
C TYR A 305 9.64 -10.15 9.28
N ASP A 306 9.18 -11.40 9.26
CA ASP A 306 9.08 -12.27 8.09
C ASP A 306 7.79 -12.04 7.30
N GLY A 307 7.66 -10.86 6.71
CA GLY A 307 6.47 -10.48 5.95
C GLY A 307 6.30 -8.96 5.87
N SER A 308 5.09 -8.51 5.56
CA SER A 308 4.76 -7.09 5.38
C SER A 308 4.16 -6.42 6.62
N SER A 309 4.03 -7.13 7.73
CA SER A 309 3.31 -6.65 8.92
C SER A 309 4.03 -6.94 10.23
N LYS A 310 3.68 -6.17 11.28
CA LYS A 310 4.12 -6.42 12.65
C LYS A 310 3.49 -7.66 13.30
N SER A 311 2.47 -8.25 12.65
CA SER A 311 1.88 -9.54 13.03
C SER A 311 2.57 -10.74 12.38
N SER A 312 3.49 -10.50 11.44
CA SER A 312 4.28 -11.56 10.81
C SER A 312 5.27 -12.18 11.81
N PRO A 313 5.76 -13.41 11.56
CA PRO A 313 6.78 -14.04 12.40
C PRO A 313 8.01 -13.13 12.58
N VAL A 314 8.66 -13.19 13.74
CA VAL A 314 9.83 -12.35 14.04
C VAL A 314 11.09 -13.07 13.58
N LEU A 315 11.87 -12.44 12.69
CA LEU A 315 13.18 -12.92 12.24
C LEU A 315 14.32 -12.45 13.14
N MET A 316 14.18 -11.23 13.68
CA MET A 316 15.11 -10.66 14.67
C MET A 316 14.29 -9.88 15.67
N ASP A 317 14.31 -10.31 16.93
CA ASP A 317 13.63 -9.57 18.01
C ASP A 317 14.38 -8.29 18.37
N LYS A 318 13.86 -7.49 19.30
CA LYS A 318 14.46 -6.21 19.71
C LYS A 318 15.97 -6.34 19.94
N THR A 319 16.74 -5.74 19.06
CA THR A 319 18.20 -5.79 19.05
C THR A 319 18.78 -4.38 19.15
N CYS A 320 19.78 -4.20 20.02
CA CYS A 320 20.38 -2.93 20.36
C CYS A 320 21.87 -3.10 20.73
N GLY A 321 22.57 -1.98 20.98
CA GLY A 321 24.01 -1.95 21.22
C GLY A 321 24.87 -1.88 19.96
N SER A 322 26.13 -2.30 20.05
CA SER A 322 27.15 -2.11 19.01
C SER A 322 27.56 -3.39 18.27
N LYS A 323 26.98 -4.54 18.63
CA LYS A 323 27.26 -5.81 17.93
C LYS A 323 26.45 -5.84 16.63
N ILE A 324 27.13 -5.99 15.50
CA ILE A 324 26.49 -6.16 14.19
C ILE A 324 25.67 -7.47 14.20
N PRO A 325 24.36 -7.43 13.87
CA PRO A 325 23.53 -8.62 13.75
C PRO A 325 23.98 -9.55 12.63
N ASN A 326 23.67 -10.84 12.74
CA ASN A 326 23.86 -11.79 11.65
C ASN A 326 22.94 -11.49 10.47
N ASP A 327 23.27 -12.02 9.30
CA ASP A 327 22.43 -11.91 8.11
C ASP A 327 21.04 -12.53 8.34
N ILE A 328 20.02 -11.83 7.87
CA ILE A 328 18.63 -12.21 8.04
C ILE A 328 18.05 -12.56 6.68
N VAL A 329 17.38 -13.70 6.57
CA VAL A 329 16.73 -14.15 5.33
C VAL A 329 15.26 -14.39 5.61
N ALA A 330 14.39 -13.69 4.88
CA ALA A 330 12.96 -13.90 4.93
C ALA A 330 12.56 -15.20 4.21
N SER A 331 11.44 -15.78 4.63
CA SER A 331 10.81 -16.91 3.93
C SER A 331 10.12 -16.49 2.64
N SER A 332 9.76 -15.20 2.53
CA SER A 332 9.04 -14.61 1.41
C SER A 332 9.79 -13.44 0.76
N ASN A 333 9.18 -12.84 -0.26
CA ASN A 333 9.68 -11.68 -0.98
C ASN A 333 9.41 -10.35 -0.25
N LEU A 334 8.89 -10.41 0.99
CA LEU A 334 8.54 -9.30 1.84
C LEU A 334 9.27 -9.41 3.18
N MET A 335 9.84 -8.29 3.65
CA MET A 335 10.45 -8.18 4.97
C MET A 335 10.16 -6.79 5.55
N LEU A 336 9.73 -6.73 6.81
CA LEU A 336 9.48 -5.47 7.50
C LEU A 336 10.58 -5.21 8.52
N VAL A 337 11.19 -4.03 8.46
CA VAL A 337 12.20 -3.57 9.42
C VAL A 337 11.61 -2.42 10.22
N GLU A 338 11.56 -2.55 11.54
CA GLU A 338 11.15 -1.51 12.47
C GLU A 338 12.38 -0.98 13.22
N PHE A 339 12.50 0.34 13.29
CA PHE A 339 13.44 1.04 14.18
C PHE A 339 12.67 2.00 15.08
N THR A 340 12.78 1.79 16.39
CA THR A 340 12.13 2.63 17.40
C THR A 340 13.18 3.15 18.36
N THR A 341 13.06 4.42 18.73
CA THR A 341 13.92 5.06 19.73
C THR A 341 13.12 5.65 20.88
N ASP A 342 13.73 5.70 22.06
CA ASP A 342 13.19 6.37 23.24
C ASP A 342 13.62 7.84 23.30
N GLY A 343 13.42 8.47 24.45
CA GLY A 343 13.73 9.89 24.70
C GLY A 343 15.11 10.15 25.30
N ALA A 344 16.04 9.19 25.31
CA ALA A 344 17.30 9.32 26.02
C ALA A 344 18.46 8.58 25.35
N GLN A 345 19.63 9.21 25.27
CA GLN A 345 20.88 8.62 24.76
C GLN A 345 20.77 8.00 23.36
N THR A 346 21.50 8.57 22.40
CA THR A 346 21.50 8.08 21.02
C THR A 346 22.87 7.53 20.61
N GLY A 347 22.89 6.61 19.65
CA GLY A 347 24.10 6.13 18.99
C GLY A 347 24.18 6.62 17.53
N SER A 348 25.27 6.30 16.82
CA SER A 348 25.40 6.64 15.40
C SER A 348 24.35 5.97 14.50
N GLY A 349 23.66 4.95 15.00
CA GLY A 349 22.58 4.27 14.31
C GLY A 349 23.04 3.08 13.50
N PHE A 350 22.37 2.80 12.39
CA PHE A 350 22.68 1.64 11.55
C PHE A 350 22.66 1.98 10.06
N GLN A 351 23.38 1.17 9.29
CA GLN A 351 23.28 1.09 7.84
C GLN A 351 23.18 -0.39 7.45
N ALA A 352 22.24 -0.71 6.58
CA ALA A 352 22.02 -2.05 6.07
C ALA A 352 21.73 -2.02 4.57
N THR A 353 21.99 -3.15 3.92
CA THR A 353 21.65 -3.41 2.52
C THR A 353 20.76 -4.63 2.44
N PHE A 354 19.83 -4.62 1.48
CA PHE A 354 19.04 -5.79 1.16
C PHE A 354 19.24 -6.22 -0.29
N THR A 355 19.08 -7.51 -0.55
CA THR A 355 19.14 -8.10 -1.88
C THR A 355 18.10 -9.19 -2.04
N ALA A 356 17.60 -9.35 -3.25
CA ALA A 356 16.89 -10.53 -3.71
C ALA A 356 17.80 -11.77 -3.59
N GLY A 357 17.31 -12.85 -2.98
CA GLY A 357 18.01 -14.13 -2.98
C GLY A 357 18.23 -14.63 -4.41
N LYS A 358 19.43 -15.15 -4.70
CA LYS A 358 19.73 -15.79 -5.99
C LYS A 358 18.88 -17.04 -6.17
N SER A 359 18.39 -17.30 -7.38
CA SER A 359 17.86 -18.62 -7.73
C SER A 359 18.99 -19.64 -7.62
N GLU A 360 18.84 -20.67 -6.79
CA GLU A 360 19.70 -21.83 -6.89
C GLU A 360 19.38 -22.54 -8.22
N ASN A 361 20.19 -22.27 -9.24
CA ASN A 361 20.24 -23.18 -10.38
C ASN A 361 20.84 -24.49 -9.86
N LYS A 362 20.00 -25.51 -9.75
CA LYS A 362 20.49 -26.89 -9.61
C LYS A 362 21.22 -27.25 -10.90
N GLU A 363 22.52 -26.97 -10.96
CA GLU A 363 23.41 -27.65 -11.89
C GLU A 363 23.40 -29.12 -11.50
N ASN A 364 22.70 -29.94 -12.30
CA ASN A 364 22.81 -31.39 -12.26
C ASN A 364 24.23 -31.78 -12.67
N GLY A 365 25.13 -31.88 -11.68
CA GLY A 365 26.40 -32.58 -11.84
C GLY A 365 26.13 -34.06 -12.13
N LYS A 366 26.13 -34.43 -13.41
CA LYS A 366 26.42 -35.80 -13.85
C LYS A 366 27.94 -35.93 -13.86
N GLU A 367 28.47 -36.73 -12.94
CA GLU A 367 29.74 -37.41 -13.16
C GLU A 367 29.44 -38.89 -13.45
N ASN A 368 30.11 -39.36 -14.51
CA ASN A 368 29.97 -40.68 -15.14
C ASN A 368 30.55 -41.81 -14.30
#